data_AF-A0A2V6AF02-F1
#
_entry.id   AF-A0A2V6AF02-F1
#
_cell.length_a   1.000
_cell.length_b   1.000
_cell.length_c   1.000
_cell.angle_alpha   90.00
_cell.angle_beta   90.00
_cell.angle_gamma   90.00
#
_symmetry.space_group_name_H-M   'P 1'
#
loop_
_entity.id
_entity.type
_entity.pdbx_description
1 polymer ?
#
loop_
_entity_poly.entity_id
_entity_poly.type
_entity_poly.pdbx_seq_one_letter_code
_entity_poly.pdbx_strand_id
1 'polypeptide(L)'
;MARFADFLGVRADRLPEWPDMTPDPKAFTVNLAQRSRRRDIRDDIVPAFGTTAQVGRNYVGRLMEFATTSWQIDKTACRRSPSLNKAMTAVQRFSPKVTMEGQ
;
A
#
# COMPACT_ATOMS: atom_id res chain seq x y z
N MET A 1 9.08 -2.80 4.21
CA MET A 1 8.43 -4.02 3.66
C MET A 1 7.95 -4.97 4.74
N ALA A 2 8.74 -5.25 5.80
CA ALA A 2 8.30 -6.07 6.93
C ALA A 2 6.89 -5.71 7.45
N ARG A 3 6.61 -4.42 7.66
CA ARG A 3 5.30 -3.96 8.15
C ARG A 3 4.10 -4.29 7.26
N PHE A 4 4.26 -4.31 5.93
CA PHE A 4 3.15 -4.69 5.04
C PHE A 4 2.92 -6.20 5.08
N ALA A 5 3.98 -6.99 5.24
CA ALA A 5 3.90 -8.42 5.47
C ALA A 5 3.15 -8.70 6.78
N ASP A 6 3.53 -8.00 7.85
CA ASP A 6 2.93 -8.13 9.18
C ASP A 6 1.46 -7.72 9.16
N PHE A 7 1.15 -6.57 8.53
CA PHE A 7 -0.24 -6.11 8.36
C PHE A 7 -1.09 -7.15 7.64
N LEU A 8 -0.62 -7.66 6.51
CA LEU A 8 -1.32 -8.70 5.76
C LEU A 8 -1.24 -10.07 6.44
N GLY A 9 -0.43 -10.29 7.47
CA GLY A 9 -0.28 -11.61 8.11
C GLY A 9 0.38 -12.65 7.20
N VAL A 10 1.36 -12.24 6.40
CA VAL A 10 2.13 -13.08 5.47
C VAL A 10 3.62 -13.02 5.79
N ARG A 11 4.39 -13.98 5.26
CA ARG A 11 5.85 -13.95 5.39
C ARG A 11 6.45 -12.85 4.52
N ALA A 12 7.44 -12.13 5.05
CA ALA A 12 8.07 -10.98 4.37
C ALA A 12 8.86 -11.36 3.12
N ASP A 13 9.33 -12.60 3.01
CA ASP A 13 10.00 -13.17 1.84
C ASP A 13 9.10 -13.26 0.60
N ARG A 14 7.78 -13.13 0.77
CA ARG A 14 6.82 -13.11 -0.35
C ARG A 14 6.63 -11.74 -0.98
N LEU A 15 7.14 -10.68 -0.35
CA LEU A 15 7.06 -9.33 -0.90
C LEU A 15 8.19 -9.13 -1.93
N PRO A 16 7.94 -8.37 -3.00
CA PRO A 16 8.97 -8.03 -3.95
C PRO A 16 10.01 -7.15 -3.27
N GLU A 17 11.27 -7.32 -3.68
CA GLU A 17 12.35 -6.43 -3.24
C GLU A 17 12.12 -5.00 -3.75
N TRP A 18 11.65 -4.89 -5.00
CA TRP A 18 11.38 -3.64 -5.72
C TRP A 18 9.89 -3.51 -6.03
N PRO A 19 9.10 -2.87 -5.15
CA PRO A 19 7.65 -2.74 -5.33
C PRO A 19 7.26 -2.03 -6.63
N ASP A 20 8.03 -1.03 -7.06
CA ASP A 20 7.78 -0.24 -8.28
C ASP A 20 7.87 -1.09 -9.57
N MET A 21 8.51 -2.26 -9.53
CA MET A 21 8.60 -3.18 -10.67
C MET A 21 7.44 -4.17 -10.75
N THR A 22 6.49 -4.12 -9.81
CA THR A 22 5.34 -5.03 -9.80
C THR A 22 4.37 -4.64 -10.91
N PRO A 23 4.15 -5.49 -11.95
CA PRO A 23 3.34 -5.10 -13.11
C PRO A 23 1.87 -4.85 -12.80
N ASP A 24 1.29 -5.67 -11.90
CA ASP A 24 -0.06 -5.50 -11.39
C ASP A 24 -0.05 -5.52 -9.85
N PRO A 25 0.11 -4.36 -9.20
CA PRO A 25 0.20 -4.27 -7.75
C PRO A 25 -1.12 -4.66 -7.05
N LYS A 26 -2.27 -4.52 -7.72
CA LYS A 26 -3.57 -4.91 -7.15
C LYS A 26 -3.69 -6.43 -7.13
N ALA A 27 -3.48 -7.08 -8.26
CA ALA A 27 -3.51 -8.54 -8.35
C ALA A 27 -2.44 -9.17 -7.45
N PHE A 28 -1.25 -8.57 -7.39
CA PHE A 28 -0.20 -9.00 -6.45
C PHE A 28 -0.67 -8.94 -5.00
N THR A 29 -1.28 -7.83 -4.57
CA THR A 29 -1.79 -7.66 -3.20
C THR A 29 -2.88 -8.66 -2.87
N VAL A 30 -3.81 -8.91 -3.80
CA VAL A 30 -4.88 -9.91 -3.63
C VAL A 30 -4.29 -11.32 -3.48
N ASN A 31 -3.37 -11.70 -4.37
CA ASN A 31 -2.70 -13.01 -4.32
C ASN A 31 -1.92 -13.20 -3.01
N LEU A 32 -1.31 -12.13 -2.51
CA LEU A 32 -0.60 -12.15 -1.23
C LEU A 32 -1.59 -12.32 -0.07
N ALA A 33 -2.66 -11.52 -0.03
CA ALA A 33 -3.70 -11.58 0.98
C ALA A 33 -4.42 -12.94 1.01
N GLN A 34 -4.61 -13.59 -0.14
CA GLN A 34 -5.21 -14.92 -0.24
C GLN A 34 -4.43 -15.98 0.56
N ARG A 35 -3.12 -15.78 0.74
CA ARG A 35 -2.23 -16.63 1.52
C ARG A 35 -1.97 -16.12 2.94
N SER A 36 -2.71 -15.09 3.35
CA SER A 36 -2.65 -14.56 4.72
C SER A 36 -3.06 -15.62 5.73
N ARG A 37 -2.48 -15.56 6.93
CA ARG A 37 -2.96 -16.33 8.08
C ARG A 37 -4.21 -15.71 8.72
N ARG A 38 -4.41 -14.41 8.52
CA ARG A 38 -5.51 -13.60 9.06
C ARG A 38 -6.78 -13.76 8.22
N ARG A 39 -7.88 -14.20 8.84
CA ARG A 39 -9.16 -14.44 8.13
C ARG A 39 -9.82 -13.14 7.69
N ASP A 40 -9.83 -12.13 8.55
CA ASP A 40 -10.34 -10.78 8.27
C ASP A 40 -9.66 -10.15 7.03
N ILE A 41 -8.34 -10.32 6.89
CA ILE A 41 -7.60 -9.85 5.71
C ILE A 41 -8.05 -10.57 4.43
N ARG A 42 -8.24 -11.89 4.50
CA ARG A 42 -8.72 -12.67 3.34
C ARG A 42 -10.13 -12.22 2.92
N ASP A 43 -11.04 -12.13 3.88
CA ASP A 43 -12.45 -11.81 3.62
C ASP A 43 -12.62 -10.38 3.04
N ASP A 44 -11.75 -9.45 3.43
CA ASP A 44 -11.84 -8.05 3.00
C ASP A 44 -11.14 -7.72 1.69
N ILE A 45 -9.98 -8.35 1.43
CA ILE A 45 -9.09 -8.02 0.31
C ILE A 45 -9.30 -8.97 -0.87
N VAL A 46 -9.68 -10.23 -0.63
CA VAL A 46 -9.86 -11.22 -1.69
C VAL A 46 -11.28 -11.10 -2.24
N PRO A 47 -11.47 -11.02 -3.57
CA PRO A 47 -12.80 -11.02 -4.15
C PRO A 47 -13.53 -12.32 -3.86
N ALA A 48 -14.85 -12.24 -3.67
CA ALA A 48 -15.67 -13.42 -3.46
C ALA A 48 -15.64 -14.32 -4.69
N PHE A 49 -15.69 -15.64 -4.45
CA PHE A 49 -15.73 -16.63 -5.53
C PHE A 49 -16.93 -16.41 -6.44
N GLY A 50 -16.74 -16.55 -7.75
CA GLY A 50 -17.79 -16.38 -8.76
C GLY A 50 -18.13 -14.92 -9.07
N THR A 51 -17.37 -13.94 -8.57
CA THR A 51 -17.52 -12.53 -8.94
C THR A 51 -16.53 -12.12 -10.03
N THR A 52 -16.87 -11.10 -10.80
CA THR A 52 -15.97 -10.46 -11.78
C THR A 52 -15.07 -9.39 -11.13
N ALA A 53 -15.15 -9.22 -9.80
CA ALA A 53 -14.39 -8.21 -9.08
C ALA A 53 -12.91 -8.59 -9.01
N GLN A 54 -12.03 -7.62 -9.27
CA GLN A 54 -10.58 -7.82 -9.19
C GLN A 54 -10.05 -7.77 -7.74
N VAL A 55 -10.81 -7.19 -6.82
CA VAL A 55 -10.44 -7.00 -5.41
C VAL A 55 -11.64 -7.23 -4.50
N GLY A 56 -11.39 -7.53 -3.23
CA GLY A 56 -12.40 -7.65 -2.18
C GLY A 56 -13.07 -6.31 -1.87
N ARG A 57 -14.28 -6.38 -1.29
CA ARG A 57 -15.14 -5.21 -1.07
C ARG A 57 -14.50 -4.14 -0.19
N ASN A 58 -13.65 -4.55 0.76
CA ASN A 58 -12.98 -3.65 1.70
C ASN A 58 -11.49 -3.47 1.40
N TYR A 59 -11.05 -3.76 0.17
CA TYR A 59 -9.66 -3.60 -0.27
C TYR A 59 -9.11 -2.20 0.05
N VAL A 60 -9.83 -1.16 -0.36
CA VAL A 60 -9.40 0.23 -0.16
C VAL A 60 -9.39 0.59 1.32
N GLY A 61 -10.38 0.14 2.09
CA GLY A 61 -10.44 0.37 3.54
C GLY A 61 -9.24 -0.21 4.28
N ARG A 62 -8.86 -1.45 3.96
CA ARG A 62 -7.66 -2.09 4.54
C ARG A 62 -6.37 -1.39 4.13
N LEU A 63 -6.25 -0.93 2.88
CA LEU A 63 -5.08 -0.16 2.46
C LEU A 63 -4.99 1.21 3.14
N MET A 64 -6.12 1.90 3.33
CA MET A 64 -6.17 3.16 4.06
C MET A 64 -5.76 2.96 5.52
N GLU A 65 -6.29 1.92 6.17
CA GLU A 65 -5.90 1.54 7.53
C GLU A 65 -4.41 1.27 7.63
N PHE A 66 -3.84 0.50 6.69
CA PHE A 66 -2.40 0.28 6.66
C PHE A 66 -1.64 1.60 6.54
N ALA A 67 -2.04 2.46 5.60
CA ALA A 67 -1.39 3.75 5.34
C ALA A 67 -1.42 4.69 6.56
N THR A 68 -2.49 4.68 7.36
CA THR A 68 -2.65 5.61 8.50
C THR A 68 -2.10 5.06 9.82
N THR A 69 -2.10 3.73 10.01
CA THR A 69 -1.76 3.13 11.31
C THR A 69 -0.37 2.52 11.35
N SER A 70 0.06 1.93 10.24
CA SER A 70 1.15 0.96 10.23
C SER A 70 2.26 1.34 9.28
N TRP A 71 1.93 2.04 8.20
CA TRP A 71 2.89 2.44 7.18
C TRP A 71 3.83 3.50 7.75
N GLN A 72 5.09 3.13 7.86
CA GLN A 72 6.16 4.07 8.13
C GLN A 72 6.89 4.34 6.82
N ILE A 73 6.75 5.57 6.34
CA ILE A 73 7.55 6.07 5.21
C ILE A 73 8.96 6.35 5.73
N ASP A 74 9.70 5.27 5.96
CA ASP A 74 11.08 5.33 6.44
C ASP A 74 12.05 5.46 5.26
N LYS A 75 13.34 5.67 5.58
CA LYS A 75 14.41 5.72 4.56
C LYS A 75 14.47 4.43 3.73
N THR A 76 14.01 3.29 4.26
CA THR A 76 14.02 2.00 3.56
C THR A 76 12.95 1.94 2.47
N ALA A 77 11.74 2.41 2.77
CA ALA A 77 10.63 2.48 1.80
C ALA A 77 11.00 3.40 0.63
N CYS A 78 11.53 4.60 0.92
CA CYS A 78 11.98 5.52 -0.13
C CYS A 78 13.16 4.96 -0.94
N ARG A 79 14.09 4.21 -0.34
CA ARG A 79 15.21 3.58 -1.07
C ARG A 79 14.76 2.50 -2.06
N ARG A 80 13.67 1.79 -1.76
CA ARG A 80 13.14 0.69 -2.59
C ARG A 80 12.11 1.12 -3.62
N SER A 81 11.66 2.38 -3.56
CA SER A 81 10.65 2.94 -4.46
C SER A 81 11.12 4.32 -4.97
N PRO A 82 11.77 4.38 -6.14
CA PRO A 82 12.17 5.63 -6.75
C PRO A 82 11.01 6.61 -6.94
N SER A 83 9.81 6.12 -7.26
CA SER A 83 8.62 6.95 -7.39
C SER A 83 8.19 7.58 -6.06
N LEU A 84 8.17 6.80 -4.97
CA LEU A 84 7.88 7.30 -3.62
C LEU A 84 8.91 8.33 -3.17
N ASN A 85 10.19 8.09 -3.43
CA ASN A 85 11.24 9.04 -3.05
C ASN A 85 11.10 10.38 -3.78
N LYS A 86 10.76 10.34 -5.08
CA LYS A 86 10.46 11.55 -5.87
C LYS A 86 9.25 12.28 -5.30
N ALA A 87 8.16 11.56 -5.04
CA ALA A 87 6.93 12.14 -4.48
C ALA A 87 7.19 12.80 -3.12
N MET A 88 7.89 12.11 -2.22
CA MET A 88 8.23 12.64 -0.90
C MET A 88 9.15 13.88 -0.99
N THR A 89 10.12 13.87 -1.90
CA THR A 89 10.99 15.03 -2.15
C THR A 89 10.18 16.23 -2.64
N ALA A 90 9.21 16.01 -3.54
CA ALA A 90 8.33 17.06 -4.03
C ALA A 90 7.46 17.65 -2.92
N VAL A 91 6.86 16.79 -2.08
CA VAL A 91 6.06 17.21 -0.91
C VAL A 91 6.90 18.00 0.09
N GLN A 92 8.13 17.55 0.40
CA GLN A 92 9.01 18.26 1.32
C GLN A 92 9.48 19.62 0.79
N ARG A 93 9.62 19.75 -0.53
CA ARG A 93 9.99 21.02 -1.18
C ARG A 93 8.79 21.91 -1.47
N PHE A 94 7.57 21.43 -1.24
CA PHE A 94 6.37 22.21 -1.49
C PHE A 94 6.27 23.34 -0.48
N SER A 95 6.36 24.58 -0.98
CA SER A 95 6.09 25.79 -0.22
C SER A 95 4.88 26.49 -0.84
N PRO A 96 3.68 26.36 -0.25
CA PRO A 96 2.51 27.02 -0.79
C PRO A 96 2.70 28.54 -0.72
N LYS A 97 2.49 29.23 -1.84
CA LYS A 97 2.32 30.68 -1.81
C LYS A 97 0.92 30.94 -1.28
N VAL A 98 0.82 31.29 -0.01
CA VAL A 98 -0.43 31.80 0.57
C VAL A 98 -0.61 33.21 0.03
N THR A 99 -1.31 33.35 -1.10
CA THR A 99 -1.83 34.66 -1.51
C THR A 99 -2.98 34.96 -0.56
N MET A 100 -2.73 35.82 0.44
CA MET A 100 -3.83 36.45 1.16
C MET A 100 -4.46 37.45 0.20
N GLU A 101 -5.55 37.07 -0.46
CA GLU A 101 -6.46 38.05 -1.04
C GLU A 101 -7.19 38.73 0.13
N GLY A 102 -6.67 39.89 0.51
CA GLY A 102 -7.34 40.83 1.38
C GLY A 102 -7.41 42.18 0.70
N GLN A 103 -8.59 42.54 0.18
CA GLN A 103 -9.36 43.74 0.53
C GLN A 103 -10.67 43.78 -0.26
#